data_AF-A0A7V7B3I5-F1
#
_entry.id   AF-A0A7V7B3I5-F1
#
_cell.length_a   1.000
_cell.length_b   1.000
_cell.length_c   1.000
_cell.angle_alpha   90.00
_cell.angle_beta   90.00
_cell.angle_gamma   90.00
#
_symmetry.space_group_name_H-M   'P 1'
#
loop_
_entity.id
_entity.type
_entity.pdbx_description
1 polymer ?
#
loop_
_entity_poly.entity_id
_entity_poly.type
_entity_poly.pdbx_seq_one_letter_code
_entity_poly.pdbx_strand_id
1 'polypeptide(L)'
;MFVLHLFILLVSLIELIAIGWVKRIYLYFPRTALYAPILLMIFFAAAFSMSEGSRLRNNKTLFIMSLLLLMLIPLFFYKTIPTYTFEEAELLIQKQEKIELIDDPRTTIYSEKLRLSHYVITGINNGGEKVAFMFDPFTGEFVEIEADI
;
A
#
# COMPACT_ATOMS: atom_id res chain seq x y z
N MET A 1 6.37 20.54 24.85
CA MET A 1 7.17 20.18 23.67
C MET A 1 7.52 18.69 23.65
N PHE A 2 8.20 18.14 24.67
CA PHE A 2 8.61 16.72 24.70
C PHE A 2 7.47 15.72 24.43
N VAL A 3 6.37 15.83 25.18
CA VAL A 3 5.18 14.95 25.04
C VAL A 3 4.59 15.00 23.62
N LEU A 4 4.60 16.16 22.97
CA LEU A 4 4.08 16.33 21.61
C LEU A 4 5.00 15.70 20.55
N HIS A 5 6.31 15.75 20.74
CA HIS A 5 7.25 15.08 19.84
C HIS A 5 7.15 13.56 19.98
N LEU A 6 6.99 13.07 21.22
CA LEU A 6 6.72 11.66 21.48
C LEU A 6 5.42 11.20 20.81
N PHE A 7 4.38 12.03 20.84
CA PHE A 7 3.12 11.75 20.14
C PHE A 7 3.34 11.62 18.62
N ILE A 8 4.07 12.55 18.00
CA ILE A 8 4.40 12.48 16.56
C ILE A 8 5.16 11.19 16.23
N LEU A 9 6.13 10.80 17.06
CA LEU A 9 6.88 9.55 16.88
C LEU A 9 5.98 8.32 16.94
N LEU A 10 5.10 8.23 17.94
CA LEU A 10 4.20 7.10 18.09
C LEU A 10 3.22 6.98 16.93
N VAL A 11 2.62 8.10 16.52
CA VAL A 11 1.65 8.10 15.42
C VAL A 11 2.33 7.79 14.08
N SER A 12 3.49 8.38 13.79
CA SER A 12 4.24 8.05 12.56
C SER A 12 4.68 6.57 12.53
N LEU A 13 5.05 5.99 13.67
CA LEU A 13 5.34 4.56 13.77
C LEU A 13 4.11 3.70 13.48
N ILE A 14 2.96 4.05 14.05
CA ILE A 14 1.68 3.35 13.79
C ILE A 14 1.31 3.43 12.31
N GLU A 15 1.44 4.61 11.69
CA GLU A 15 1.16 4.80 10.27
C GLU A 15 2.11 4.00 9.36
N LEU A 16 3.40 3.95 9.68
CA LEU A 16 4.37 3.11 8.96
C LEU A 16 4.00 1.63 9.04
N ILE A 17 3.59 1.14 10.22
CA ILE A 17 3.13 -0.24 10.41
C ILE A 17 1.85 -0.48 9.58
N ALA A 18 0.89 0.44 9.61
CA ALA A 18 -0.36 0.34 8.86
C ALA A 18 -0.11 0.28 7.34
N ILE A 19 0.78 1.14 6.81
CA ILE A 19 1.19 1.11 5.40
C ILE A 19 1.85 -0.22 5.05
N GLY A 20 2.71 -0.75 5.93
CA GLY A 20 3.34 -2.06 5.75
C GLY A 20 2.32 -3.20 5.68
N TRP A 21 1.31 -3.19 6.53
CA TRP A 21 0.20 -4.14 6.49
C TRP A 21 -0.62 -4.04 5.21
N VAL A 22 -1.01 -2.83 4.81
CA VAL A 22 -1.76 -2.62 3.55
C VAL A 22 -0.94 -3.08 2.34
N LYS A 23 0.37 -2.80 2.31
CA LYS A 23 1.26 -3.29 1.25
C LYS A 23 1.23 -4.82 1.11
N ARG A 24 1.13 -5.53 2.24
CA ARG A 24 1.09 -7.00 2.26
C ARG A 24 -0.24 -7.55 1.76
N ILE A 25 -1.35 -6.92 2.14
CA ILE A 25 -2.71 -7.39 1.80
C ILE A 25 -3.05 -7.13 0.33
N TYR A 26 -2.72 -5.95 -0.16
CA TYR A 26 -3.11 -5.48 -1.50
C TYR A 26 -2.03 -5.68 -2.56
N LEU A 27 -0.96 -6.43 -2.27
CA LEU A 27 0.18 -6.70 -3.15
C LEU A 27 0.74 -5.51 -3.94
N TYR A 28 1.95 -5.07 -3.56
CA TYR A 28 2.73 -4.08 -4.30
C TYR A 28 1.99 -2.78 -4.68
N PHE A 29 1.42 -2.11 -3.67
CA PHE A 29 0.77 -0.83 -3.87
C PHE A 29 1.80 0.32 -4.10
N PRO A 30 1.91 0.90 -5.31
CA PRO A 30 3.02 1.78 -5.69
C PRO A 30 3.07 3.07 -4.87
N ARG A 31 1.95 3.55 -4.32
CA ARG A 31 1.96 4.76 -3.50
C ARG A 31 2.56 4.56 -2.11
N THR A 32 2.76 3.31 -1.66
CA THR A 32 3.51 3.05 -0.42
C THR A 32 4.94 3.57 -0.50
N ALA A 33 5.56 3.51 -1.69
CA ALA A 33 6.89 4.05 -1.95
C ALA A 33 6.95 5.59 -1.89
N LEU A 34 5.80 6.28 -1.95
CA LEU A 34 5.72 7.74 -1.79
C LEU A 34 5.49 8.13 -0.32
N TYR A 35 4.54 7.48 0.36
CA TYR A 35 4.15 7.87 1.72
C TYR A 35 5.15 7.43 2.79
N ALA A 36 5.73 6.22 2.66
CA ALA A 36 6.64 5.69 3.67
C ALA A 36 7.91 6.54 3.86
N PRO A 37 8.60 7.05 2.80
CA PRO A 37 9.75 7.94 2.98
C PRO A 37 9.40 9.26 3.69
N ILE A 38 8.22 9.83 3.41
CA ILE A 38 7.76 11.07 4.04
C ILE A 38 7.54 10.84 5.54
N LEU A 39 6.87 9.74 5.91
CA LEU A 39 6.67 9.39 7.32
C LEU A 39 7.99 9.08 8.04
N LEU A 40 8.93 8.41 7.38
CA LEU A 40 10.28 8.21 7.92
C LEU A 40 10.99 9.54 8.17
N MET A 41 10.91 10.49 7.23
CA MET A 41 11.48 11.82 7.41
C MET A 41 10.86 12.54 8.62
N ILE A 42 9.54 12.48 8.79
CA ILE A 42 8.84 13.06 9.95
C ILE A 42 9.28 12.36 11.25
N PHE A 43 9.38 11.04 11.24
CA PHE A 43 9.83 10.24 12.38
C PHE A 43 11.26 10.64 12.80
N PHE A 44 12.21 10.66 11.87
CA PHE A 44 13.58 11.04 12.17
C PHE A 44 13.71 12.51 12.57
N ALA A 45 12.95 13.42 11.96
CA ALA A 45 12.94 14.82 12.35
C ALA A 45 12.44 15.02 13.79
N ALA A 46 11.39 14.29 14.20
CA ALA A 46 10.88 14.30 15.56
C ALA A 46 11.88 13.67 16.56
N ALA A 47 12.52 12.56 16.19
CA ALA A 47 13.53 11.89 17.02
C ALA A 47 14.77 12.78 17.23
N PHE A 48 15.28 13.40 16.17
CA PHE A 48 16.43 14.29 16.24
C PHE A 48 16.14 15.56 17.05
N SER A 49 14.92 16.11 16.90
CA SER A 49 14.47 17.27 17.69
C SER A 49 14.34 16.95 19.19
N MET A 50 14.15 15.68 19.55
CA MET A 50 14.16 15.22 20.95
C MET A 50 15.58 14.99 21.49
N SER A 51 16.54 14.56 20.65
CA SER A 51 17.93 14.33 21.08
C SER A 51 18.76 15.62 21.17
N GLU A 52 18.53 16.61 20.30
CA GLU A 52 19.27 17.88 20.35
C GLU A 52 18.69 18.87 21.36
N GLY A 53 19.58 19.34 22.25
CA GLY A 53 19.28 20.38 23.23
C GLY A 53 18.97 21.74 22.59
N SER A 54 17.68 22.06 22.49
CA SER A 54 17.08 23.40 22.44
C SER A 54 16.91 24.14 21.09
N ARG A 55 17.80 24.02 20.08
CA ARG A 55 17.64 24.81 18.83
C ARG A 55 16.56 24.29 17.89
N LEU A 56 16.58 23.00 17.55
CA LEU A 56 15.52 22.37 16.74
C LEU A 56 14.22 22.14 17.50
N ARG A 57 14.34 21.86 18.81
CA ARG A 57 13.21 21.61 19.73
C ARG A 57 12.19 22.74 19.78
N ASN A 58 12.57 23.97 19.44
CA ASN A 58 11.69 25.15 19.47
C ASN A 58 11.21 25.62 18.08
N ASN A 59 11.51 24.89 17.01
CA ASN A 59 11.06 25.26 15.66
C ASN A 59 9.57 24.94 15.47
N LYS A 60 8.71 25.89 15.84
CA LYS A 60 7.25 25.78 15.73
C LYS A 60 6.78 25.51 14.31
N THR A 61 7.48 26.04 13.30
CA THR A 61 7.12 25.87 11.89
C THR A 61 7.29 24.42 11.45
N LEU A 62 8.43 23.79 11.77
CA LEU A 62 8.66 22.37 11.48
C LEU A 62 7.62 21.50 12.19
N PHE A 63 7.32 21.80 13.46
CA PHE A 63 6.32 21.07 14.22
C PHE A 63 4.91 21.14 13.59
N ILE A 64 4.44 22.33 13.22
CA ILE A 64 3.14 22.51 12.58
C ILE A 64 3.08 21.76 11.24
N MET A 65 4.15 21.84 10.44
CA MET A 65 4.23 21.13 9.16
C MET A 65 4.20 19.61 9.35
N SER A 66 4.95 19.07 10.32
CA SER A 66 4.92 17.64 10.65
C SER A 66 3.52 17.19 11.05
N LEU A 67 2.82 17.97 11.89
CA LEU A 67 1.48 17.64 12.35
C LEU A 67 0.45 17.67 11.23
N LEU A 68 0.54 18.66 10.33
CA LEU A 68 -0.31 18.72 9.13
C LEU A 68 -0.06 17.53 8.21
N LEU A 69 1.20 17.20 7.93
CA LEU A 69 1.55 16.06 7.09
C LEU A 69 1.06 14.75 7.71
N LEU A 70 1.25 14.57 9.02
CA LEU A 70 0.76 13.39 9.75
C LEU A 70 -0.75 13.21 9.64
N MET A 71 -1.53 14.30 9.60
CA MET A 71 -2.99 14.19 9.40
C MET A 71 -3.37 13.98 7.93
N LEU A 72 -2.63 14.57 6.99
CA LEU A 72 -2.93 14.51 5.57
C LEU A 72 -2.54 13.17 4.94
N ILE A 73 -1.40 12.59 5.33
CA ILE A 73 -0.90 11.32 4.80
C ILE A 73 -1.93 10.19 4.90
N PRO A 74 -2.51 9.86 6.08
CA PRO A 74 -3.50 8.80 6.19
C PRO A 74 -4.76 9.11 5.37
N LEU A 75 -5.15 10.40 5.28
CA LEU A 75 -6.34 10.83 4.55
C LEU A 75 -6.19 10.64 3.03
N PHE A 76 -5.00 10.95 2.49
CA PHE A 76 -4.68 10.67 1.09
C PHE A 76 -4.42 9.19 0.86
N PHE A 77 -3.77 8.51 1.79
CA PHE A 77 -3.47 7.08 1.68
C PHE A 77 -4.76 6.26 1.59
N TYR A 78 -5.71 6.50 2.50
CA TYR A 78 -6.98 5.78 2.55
C TYR A 78 -7.79 5.88 1.25
N LYS A 79 -7.80 7.06 0.61
CA LYS A 79 -8.47 7.27 -0.69
C LYS A 79 -7.86 6.49 -1.85
N THR A 80 -6.68 5.90 -1.63
CA THR A 80 -5.92 5.24 -2.68
C THR A 80 -5.82 3.73 -2.46
N ILE A 81 -6.31 3.23 -1.33
CA ILE A 81 -6.41 1.80 -1.06
C ILE A 81 -7.39 1.20 -2.08
N PRO A 82 -7.04 0.10 -2.75
CA PRO A 82 -7.96 -0.60 -3.64
C PRO A 82 -9.19 -1.13 -2.92
N THR A 83 -10.26 -1.38 -3.67
CA THR A 83 -11.51 -1.94 -3.12
C THR A 83 -11.35 -3.42 -2.78
N TYR A 84 -10.56 -4.15 -3.57
CA TYR A 84 -10.38 -5.59 -3.48
C TYR A 84 -8.95 -5.95 -3.09
N THR A 85 -8.83 -6.83 -2.11
CA THR A 85 -7.57 -7.48 -1.76
C THR A 85 -7.19 -8.55 -2.78
N PHE A 86 -5.93 -8.99 -2.77
CA PHE A 86 -5.50 -10.06 -3.68
C PHE A 86 -6.26 -11.37 -3.43
N GLU A 87 -6.49 -11.72 -2.17
CA GLU A 87 -7.23 -12.92 -1.77
C GLU A 87 -8.71 -12.86 -2.20
N GLU A 88 -9.35 -11.69 -2.09
CA GLU A 88 -10.71 -11.49 -2.58
C GLU A 88 -10.78 -11.62 -4.10
N ALA A 89 -9.77 -11.14 -4.83
CA ALA A 89 -9.68 -11.29 -6.27
C ALA A 89 -9.52 -12.78 -6.67
N GLU A 90 -8.65 -13.53 -5.98
CA GLU A 90 -8.49 -14.99 -6.19
C GLU A 90 -9.82 -15.73 -6.02
N LEU A 91 -10.54 -15.45 -4.92
CA LEU A 91 -11.83 -16.06 -4.63
C LEU A 91 -12.91 -15.69 -5.64
N LEU A 92 -12.91 -14.44 -6.12
CA LEU A 92 -13.85 -13.97 -7.14
C LEU A 92 -13.64 -14.71 -8.46
N ILE A 93 -12.40 -14.79 -8.94
CA ILE A 93 -12.08 -15.45 -10.20
C ILE A 93 -12.32 -16.95 -10.09
N GLN A 94 -11.86 -17.58 -9.01
CA GLN A 94 -12.12 -19.01 -8.76
C GLN A 94 -13.62 -19.34 -8.81
N LYS A 95 -14.46 -18.49 -8.23
CA LYS A 95 -15.91 -18.72 -8.20
C LYS A 95 -16.59 -18.46 -9.55
N GLN A 96 -16.15 -17.45 -10.30
CA GLN A 96 -16.76 -17.08 -11.57
C GLN A 96 -16.32 -18.02 -12.71
N GLU A 97 -15.02 -18.31 -12.79
CA GLU A 97 -14.42 -19.08 -13.89
C GLU A 97 -14.25 -20.57 -13.56
N LYS A 98 -14.52 -20.98 -12.31
CA LYS A 98 -14.38 -22.37 -11.84
C LYS A 98 -12.99 -22.93 -12.15
N ILE A 99 -11.97 -22.14 -11.86
CA ILE A 99 -10.56 -22.51 -12.03
C ILE A 99 -9.98 -23.07 -10.73
N GLU A 100 -9.01 -23.97 -10.85
CA GLU A 100 -8.14 -24.36 -9.75
C GLU A 100 -6.92 -23.44 -9.73
N LEU A 101 -6.71 -22.71 -8.64
CA LEU A 101 -5.62 -21.75 -8.53
C LEU A 101 -4.27 -22.48 -8.49
N ILE A 102 -3.30 -21.99 -9.25
CA ILE A 102 -1.91 -22.43 -9.13
C ILE A 102 -1.23 -21.50 -8.13
N ASP A 103 -0.47 -22.05 -7.19
CA ASP A 103 0.35 -21.27 -6.25
C ASP A 103 1.59 -20.72 -7.00
N ASP A 104 1.35 -19.72 -7.83
CA ASP A 104 2.35 -18.99 -8.61
C ASP A 104 2.85 -17.78 -7.77
N PRO A 105 4.12 -17.37 -7.84
CA PRO A 105 4.55 -16.08 -7.30
C PRO A 105 3.57 -14.97 -7.65
N ARG A 106 2.87 -14.48 -6.62
CA ARG A 106 1.88 -13.41 -6.72
C ARG A 106 2.48 -12.22 -7.46
N THR A 107 1.99 -11.95 -8.66
CA THR A 107 2.52 -10.93 -9.55
C THR A 107 1.53 -9.78 -9.70
N THR A 108 2.09 -8.59 -9.92
CA THR A 108 1.31 -7.37 -10.16
C THR A 108 1.86 -6.65 -11.36
N ILE A 109 0.98 -6.21 -12.27
CA ILE A 109 1.36 -5.44 -13.46
C ILE A 109 0.96 -3.99 -13.26
N TYR A 110 1.91 -3.08 -13.45
CA TYR A 110 1.66 -1.64 -13.36
C TYR A 110 1.24 -1.07 -14.72
N SER A 111 0.10 -0.37 -14.75
CA SER A 111 -0.33 0.41 -15.91
C SER A 111 0.13 1.85 -15.78
N GLU A 112 1.04 2.30 -16.64
CA GLU A 112 1.52 3.70 -16.66
C GLU A 112 0.39 4.71 -16.89
N LYS A 113 -0.60 4.34 -17.71
CA LYS A 113 -1.70 5.22 -18.13
C LYS A 113 -2.65 5.56 -16.98
N LEU A 114 -2.94 4.60 -16.11
CA LEU A 114 -3.87 4.76 -14.99
C LEU A 114 -3.16 4.88 -13.63
N ARG A 115 -1.86 4.61 -13.59
CA ARG A 115 -1.07 4.47 -12.35
C ARG A 115 -1.67 3.44 -11.37
N LEU A 116 -2.35 2.43 -11.91
CA LEU A 116 -2.97 1.34 -11.14
C LEU A 116 -2.15 0.06 -11.32
N SER A 117 -2.03 -0.69 -10.23
CA SER A 117 -1.49 -2.06 -10.23
C SER A 117 -2.64 -3.03 -10.42
N HIS A 118 -2.55 -3.92 -11.42
CA HIS A 118 -3.45 -5.05 -11.58
C HIS A 118 -2.87 -6.28 -10.90
N TYR A 119 -3.72 -7.13 -10.34
CA TYR A 119 -3.32 -8.45 -9.88
C TYR A 119 -3.30 -9.42 -11.05
N VAL A 120 -2.28 -10.27 -11.11
CA VAL A 120 -2.24 -11.40 -12.04
C VAL A 120 -2.51 -12.66 -11.24
N ILE A 121 -3.54 -13.39 -11.66
CA ILE A 121 -3.99 -14.62 -11.02
C ILE A 121 -3.94 -15.72 -12.06
N THR A 122 -3.18 -16.78 -11.80
CA THR A 122 -3.03 -17.92 -12.69
C THR A 122 -3.72 -19.16 -12.12
N GLY A 123 -4.26 -19.98 -13.00
CA GLY A 123 -4.97 -21.19 -12.61
C GLY A 123 -5.11 -22.18 -13.75
N ILE A 124 -5.76 -23.29 -13.47
CA ILE A 124 -6.08 -24.36 -14.41
C ILE A 124 -7.59 -24.39 -14.60
N ASN A 125 -8.05 -24.33 -15.84
CA ASN A 125 -9.47 -24.46 -16.17
C ASN A 125 -9.93 -25.94 -16.11
N ASN A 126 -11.23 -26.19 -16.21
CA ASN A 126 -11.77 -27.57 -16.21
C ASN A 126 -11.26 -28.45 -17.37
N GLY A 127 -10.69 -27.84 -18.42
CA GLY A 127 -10.05 -28.52 -19.54
C GLY A 127 -8.58 -28.90 -19.30
N GLY A 128 -8.00 -28.51 -18.16
CA GLY A 128 -6.60 -28.75 -17.85
C GLY A 128 -5.64 -27.72 -18.46
N GLU A 129 -6.14 -26.64 -19.04
CA GLU A 129 -5.32 -25.57 -19.64
C GLU A 129 -4.98 -24.51 -18.61
N LYS A 130 -3.73 -24.03 -18.65
CA LYS A 130 -3.27 -22.90 -17.82
C LYS A 130 -3.88 -21.61 -18.37
N VAL A 131 -4.59 -20.90 -17.50
CA VAL A 131 -5.21 -19.60 -17.79
C VAL A 131 -4.67 -18.55 -16.83
N ALA A 132 -4.63 -17.30 -17.28
CA ALA A 132 -4.21 -16.17 -16.46
C ALA A 132 -5.24 -15.06 -16.57
N PHE A 133 -5.45 -14.33 -15.48
CA PHE A 133 -6.40 -13.24 -15.40
C PHE A 133 -5.72 -11.99 -14.87
N MET A 134 -5.94 -10.87 -15.56
CA MET A 134 -5.60 -9.54 -15.08
C MET A 134 -6.82 -8.94 -14.37
N PHE A 135 -6.70 -8.71 -13.07
CA PHE A 135 -7.77 -8.20 -12.22
C PHE A 135 -7.49 -6.76 -11.80
N ASP A 136 -8.45 -5.85 -12.00
CA ASP A 136 -8.41 -4.47 -11.50
C ASP A 136 -8.92 -4.42 -10.06
N PRO A 137 -8.05 -4.12 -9.08
CA PRO A 137 -8.41 -4.15 -7.66
C PRO A 137 -9.29 -2.97 -7.22
N PHE A 138 -9.54 -1.97 -8.08
CA PHE A 138 -10.42 -0.84 -7.75
C PHE A 138 -11.85 -1.07 -8.23
N THR A 139 -12.02 -1.66 -9.40
CA THR A 139 -13.33 -1.88 -10.04
C THR A 139 -13.87 -3.29 -9.85
N GLY A 140 -12.98 -4.28 -9.66
CA GLY A 140 -13.33 -5.69 -9.63
C GLY A 140 -13.52 -6.31 -11.01
N GLU A 141 -13.27 -5.54 -12.09
CA GLU A 141 -13.27 -6.06 -13.45
C GLU A 141 -12.01 -6.89 -13.70
N PHE A 142 -12.13 -7.93 -14.51
CA PHE A 142 -10.99 -8.74 -14.93
C PHE A 142 -11.11 -9.20 -16.37
N VAL A 143 -9.97 -9.49 -16.97
CA VAL A 143 -9.85 -10.02 -18.33
C VAL A 143 -8.88 -11.19 -18.35
N GLU A 144 -9.18 -12.19 -19.16
CA GLU A 144 -8.25 -13.28 -19.44
C GLU A 144 -7.07 -12.77 -20.28
N ILE A 145 -5.87 -13.23 -19.97
CA ILE A 145 -4.61 -12.90 -20.63
C ILE A 145 -3.82 -14.18 -20.92
N GLU A 146 -2.85 -14.11 -21.83
CA GLU A 146 -1.96 -15.25 -22.11
C GLU A 146 -1.16 -15.64 -20.85
N ALA A 147 -1.13 -16.94 -20.53
CA ALA A 147 -0.59 -17.45 -19.27
C ALA A 147 0.95 -17.58 -19.21
N ASP A 148 1.66 -17.03 -20.20
CA ASP A 148 3.12 -17.08 -20.40
C ASP A 148 3.87 -15.85 -19.83
N ILE A 149 3.26 -15.12 -18.89
CA ILE A 149 3.88 -13.96 -18.21
C ILE A 149 4.76 -14.40 -17.04
#